data_AF-A0A924GPT0-F1
#
_entry.id   AF-A0A924GPT0-F1
#
_cell.length_a   1.000
_cell.length_b   1.000
_cell.length_c   1.000
_cell.angle_alpha   90.00
_cell.angle_beta   90.00
_cell.angle_gamma   90.00
#
_symmetry.space_group_name_H-M   'P 1'
#
loop_
_entity.id
_entity.type
_entity.pdbx_description
1 polymer ?
#
loop_
_entity_poly.entity_id
_entity_poly.type
_entity_poly.pdbx_seq_one_letter_code
_entity_poly.pdbx_strand_id
1 'polypeptide(L)' 'MSRSLEDVLFGDPSREAQTVTRAVSVTVAVLLLLLAGGVVFRFHAAGQFDARFWEFFAWPTT' A
#
# COMPACT_ATOMS: atom_id res chain seq x y z
N MET A 1 -34.79 -14.33 13.85
CA MET A 1 -33.56 -13.67 13.39
C MET A 1 -32.52 -14.74 13.12
N SER A 2 -31.80 -14.66 12.01
CA SER A 2 -30.93 -15.74 11.53
C SER A 2 -29.59 -15.67 12.26
N ARG A 3 -29.33 -16.63 13.16
CA ARG A 3 -28.11 -16.71 14.00
C ARG A 3 -26.78 -16.50 13.25
N SER A 4 -26.74 -16.90 11.98
CA SER A 4 -25.61 -16.70 11.06
C SER A 4 -25.32 -15.21 10.76
N LEU A 5 -26.35 -14.37 10.63
CA LEU A 5 -26.20 -12.93 10.40
C LEU A 5 -25.73 -12.21 11.66
N GLU A 6 -26.20 -12.62 12.84
CA GLU A 6 -25.72 -12.07 14.11
C GLU A 6 -24.26 -12.44 14.39
N ASP A 7 -23.83 -13.67 14.12
CA ASP A 7 -22.42 -14.05 14.31
C ASP A 7 -21.47 -13.34 13.34
N VAL A 8 -21.92 -13.02 12.12
CA VAL A 8 -21.11 -12.27 11.14
C VAL A 8 -21.01 -10.78 11.48
N LEU A 9 -22.09 -10.18 12.00
CA LEU A 9 -22.15 -8.74 12.28
C LEU A 9 -21.74 -8.36 13.70
N PHE A 10 -21.93 -9.27 14.67
CA PHE A 10 -21.74 -9.00 16.10
C PHE A 10 -20.89 -10.06 16.82
N GLY A 11 -20.50 -11.14 16.14
CA GLY A 11 -19.58 -12.15 16.68
C GLY A 11 -18.13 -11.70 16.55
N ASP A 12 -17.29 -12.09 17.53
CA ASP A 12 -15.85 -11.94 17.40
C ASP A 12 -15.36 -12.78 16.20
N PRO A 13 -14.51 -12.23 15.32
CA PRO A 13 -14.03 -12.96 14.16
C PRO A 13 -13.32 -14.24 14.63
N SER A 14 -13.75 -15.39 14.09
CA SER A 14 -13.14 -16.68 14.42
C SER A 14 -11.63 -16.65 14.14
N ARG A 15 -10.84 -17.46 14.85
CA ARG A 15 -9.37 -17.52 14.65
C ARG A 15 -8.99 -17.81 13.19
N GLU A 16 -9.83 -18.58 12.50
CA GLU A 16 -9.68 -18.86 11.07
C GLU A 16 -9.93 -17.61 10.22
N ALA A 17 -11.02 -16.88 10.47
CA ALA A 17 -11.31 -15.62 9.78
C ALA A 17 -10.19 -14.59 9.99
N GLN A 18 -9.66 -14.47 11.21
CA GLN A 18 -8.52 -13.59 11.50
C GLN A 18 -7.27 -13.98 10.72
N THR A 19 -7.01 -15.28 10.57
CA THR A 19 -5.86 -15.79 9.81
C THR A 19 -6.00 -15.45 8.32
N VAL A 20 -7.20 -15.65 7.76
CA VAL A 20 -7.52 -15.29 6.36
C VAL A 20 -7.36 -13.78 6.15
N THR A 21 -7.95 -12.95 7.00
CA THR A 21 -7.83 -11.48 6.91
C THR A 21 -6.38 -11.04 6.99
N ARG A 22 -5.57 -11.64 7.87
CA ARG A 22 -4.14 -11.33 7.98
C ARG A 22 -3.39 -11.73 6.69
N ALA A 23 -3.64 -12.91 6.14
CA ALA A 23 -3.00 -13.36 4.90
C ALA A 23 -3.34 -12.44 3.71
N VAL A 24 -4.62 -12.06 3.58
CA VAL A 24 -5.07 -11.10 2.56
C VAL A 24 -4.41 -9.74 2.77
N SER A 25 -4.37 -9.24 4.01
CA SER A 25 -3.76 -7.94 4.31
C SER A 25 -2.27 -7.91 3.98
N VAL A 26 -1.53 -8.97 4.32
CA VAL A 26 -0.11 -9.10 3.96
C VAL A 26 0.07 -9.15 2.45
N THR A 27 -0.79 -9.89 1.74
CA THR A 27 -0.74 -9.98 0.27
C THR A 27 -0.95 -8.60 -0.36
N VAL A 28 -1.96 -7.86 0.09
CA VAL A 28 -2.23 -6.49 -0.37
C VAL A 28 -1.04 -5.57 -0.06
N ALA A 29 -0.46 -5.65 1.14
CA ALA A 29 0.70 -4.86 1.51
C ALA A 29 1.90 -5.13 0.58
N VAL A 30 2.17 -6.39 0.25
CA VAL A 30 3.23 -6.76 -0.71
C VAL A 30 2.95 -6.20 -2.09
N LEU A 31 1.72 -6.30 -2.59
CA LEU A 31 1.34 -5.75 -3.90
C LEU A 31 1.51 -4.22 -3.95
N LEU A 32 1.15 -3.51 -2.87
CA LEU A 32 1.35 -2.06 -2.78
C LEU A 32 2.83 -1.68 -2.76
N LEU A 33 3.68 -2.45 -2.07
CA LEU A 33 5.12 -2.23 -2.07
C LEU A 33 5.73 -2.47 -3.47
N LEU A 34 5.28 -3.51 -4.17
CA LEU A 34 5.71 -3.76 -5.55
C LEU A 34 5.29 -2.63 -6.48
N LEU A 35 4.06 -2.12 -6.34
CA LEU A 35 3.59 -0.96 -7.10
C LEU A 35 4.44 0.28 -6.82
N ALA A 36 4.70 0.59 -5.55
CA ALA A 36 5.54 1.72 -5.16
C ALA A 36 6.98 1.58 -5.72
N GLY A 37 7.56 0.38 -5.61
CA GLY A 37 8.85 0.07 -6.21
C GLY A 37 8.86 0.25 -7.74
N GLY A 38 7.80 -0.18 -8.41
CA GLY A 38 7.61 0.04 -9.85
C GLY A 38 7.54 1.52 -10.23
N VAL A 39 6.83 2.34 -9.44
CA VAL A 39 6.77 3.80 -9.64
C VAL A 39 8.16 4.42 -9.49
N VAL A 40 8.88 4.09 -8.41
CA VAL A 40 10.25 4.57 -8.18
C VAL A 40 11.17 4.15 -9.32
N PHE A 41 11.09 2.90 -9.77
CA PHE A 41 11.88 2.41 -10.89
C PHE A 41 11.58 3.18 -12.18
N ARG A 42 10.31 3.47 -12.47
CA ARG A 42 9.92 4.27 -13.64
C ARG A 42 10.47 5.69 -13.56
N PHE A 43 10.43 6.31 -12.38
CA PHE A 43 11.00 7.64 -12.15
C PHE A 43 12.52 7.65 -12.33
N HIS A 44 13.20 6.64 -11.79
CA HIS A 44 14.63 6.44 -11.99
C HIS A 44 14.97 6.25 -13.48
N ALA A 45 14.28 5.36 -14.17
CA ALA A 45 14.48 5.11 -15.60
C ALA A 45 14.19 6.35 -16.47
N ALA A 46 13.28 7.23 -16.03
CA ALA A 46 13.00 8.51 -16.66
C ALA A 46 14.01 9.62 -16.28
N GLY A 47 15.02 9.33 -15.46
CA GLY A 47 16.00 10.31 -15.00
C GLY A 47 15.44 11.37 -14.06
N GLN A 48 14.24 11.18 -13.49
CA GLN A 48 13.58 12.18 -12.63
C GLN A 48 14.31 12.40 -11.29
N PHE A 49 15.22 11.50 -10.91
CA PHE A 49 16.11 11.70 -9.77
C PHE A 49 17.40 12.46 -10.13
N ASP A 50 17.63 12.80 -11.40
CA ASP A 50 18.81 13.56 -11.80
C ASP A 50 18.72 14.99 -11.22
N ALA A 51 19.77 15.43 -10.51
CA ALA A 51 19.83 16.72 -9.84
C ALA A 51 19.50 17.93 -10.75
N ARG A 52 19.78 17.82 -12.06
CA ARG A 52 19.44 18.84 -13.08
C ARG A 52 17.95 19.19 -13.16
N PHE A 53 17.06 18.26 -12.81
CA PHE A 53 15.61 18.52 -12.78
C PHE A 53 15.14 19.10 -11.42
N TRP A 54 16.02 19.08 -10.42
CA TRP A 54 15.77 19.60 -9.07
C TRP A 54 16.39 20.97 -8.84
N GLU A 55 17.30 21.39 -9.73
CA GLU A 55 18.01 22.67 -9.67
C GLU A 55 17.05 23.87 -9.66
N PHE A 56 15.89 23.76 -10.32
CA PHE A 56 14.81 24.75 -10.25
C PHE A 56 14.22 24.90 -8.83
N PHE A 57 14.11 23.81 -8.06
CA PHE A 57 13.62 23.84 -6.68
C PHE A 57 14.68 24.25 -5.66
N ALA A 58 15.96 24.11 -6.01
CA ALA A 58 17.09 24.52 -5.18
C ALA A 58 17.51 25.98 -5.44
N TRP A 59 16.91 26.65 -6.44
CA TRP A 59 17.26 28.01 -6.79
C TRP A 59 16.86 28.97 -5.65
N PRO A 60 17.82 29.72 -5.06
CA PRO A 60 17.49 30.67 -4.01
C PRO A 60 16.65 31.81 -4.60
N THR A 61 15.41 31.95 -4.14
CA THR A 61 14.49 33.01 -4.60
C THR A 61 14.75 34.37 -3.93
N THR A 62 16.00 34.67 -3.60
CA THR A 62 16.42 35.92 -2.96
C THR A 62 16.71 37.02 -3.97
#